data_AF-A0A3N5HBY9-F1
#
_entry.id   AF-A0A3N5HBY9-F1
#
_cell.length_a   1.000
_cell.length_b   1.000
_cell.length_c   1.000
_cell.angle_alpha   90.00
_cell.angle_beta   90.00
_cell.angle_gamma   90.00
#
_symmetry.space_group_name_H-M   'P 1'
#
loop_
_entity.id
_entity.type
_entity.pdbx_description
1 polymer ?
#
loop_
_entity_poly.entity_id
_entity_poly.type
_entity_poly.pdbx_seq_one_letter_code
_entity_poly.pdbx_strand_id
1 'polypeptide(L)'
;MSLSVRAARPGDGEALHAMMMALAASHGHADEVTAVAADFERALFGPQSISGALLAELDGAPAGSALWHRSFSSFRGREVMFLEDLSVLPAFRRRGVGRALLRALAVQ
;
A
#
# COMPACT_ATOMS: atom_id res chain seq x y z
N MET A 1 3.02 -15.57 16.04
CA MET A 1 3.41 -14.83 14.83
C MET A 1 2.62 -15.35 13.65
N SER A 2 1.43 -14.79 13.46
CA SER A 2 0.63 -14.98 12.26
C SER A 2 0.81 -13.74 11.37
N LEU A 3 1.35 -13.93 10.17
CA LEU A 3 1.44 -12.88 9.16
C LEU A 3 0.42 -13.17 8.06
N SER A 4 -0.54 -12.25 7.89
CA SER A 4 -1.53 -12.30 6.80
C SER A 4 -1.35 -11.11 5.88
N VAL A 5 -1.73 -11.29 4.61
CA VAL A 5 -1.84 -10.21 3.63
C VAL A 5 -3.20 -10.32 2.98
N ARG A 6 -3.90 -9.20 2.86
CA ARG A 6 -5.24 -9.11 2.27
C ARG A 6 -5.35 -7.87 1.40
N ALA A 7 -6.31 -7.88 0.48
CA ALA A 7 -6.75 -6.64 -0.17
C ALA A 7 -7.27 -5.65 0.88
N ALA A 8 -6.99 -4.36 0.65
CA ALA A 8 -7.60 -3.27 1.38
C ALA A 8 -9.12 -3.27 1.15
N ARG A 9 -9.85 -2.80 2.15
CA ARG A 9 -11.31 -2.74 2.21
C ARG A 9 -11.73 -1.33 2.65
N PRO A 10 -12.98 -0.91 2.37
CA PRO A 10 -13.50 0.33 2.91
C PRO A 10 -13.29 0.39 4.43
N GLY A 11 -12.72 1.50 4.92
CA GLY A 11 -12.34 1.69 6.32
C GLY A 11 -10.84 1.48 6.62
N ASP A 12 -10.04 0.96 5.67
CA ASP A 12 -8.58 0.82 5.85
C ASP A 12 -7.80 2.12 5.59
N GLY A 13 -8.45 3.21 5.15
CA GLY A 13 -7.81 4.45 4.73
C GLY A 13 -6.87 5.07 5.77
N GLU A 14 -7.23 5.01 7.06
CA GLU A 14 -6.37 5.50 8.15
C GLU A 14 -5.09 4.69 8.28
N ALA A 15 -5.18 3.36 8.22
CA ALA A 15 -4.02 2.47 8.31
C ALA A 15 -3.09 2.67 7.11
N LEU A 16 -3.65 2.79 5.90
CA LEU A 16 -2.89 3.05 4.68
C LEU A 16 -2.17 4.40 4.73
N HIS A 17 -2.88 5.45 5.16
CA HIS A 17 -2.30 6.78 5.33
C HIS A 17 -1.17 6.79 6.36
N ALA A 18 -1.35 6.13 7.51
CA ALA A 18 -0.31 6.03 8.53
C ALA A 18 0.97 5.34 8.01
N MET A 19 0.81 4.31 7.18
CA MET A 19 1.93 3.57 6.58
C MET A 19 2.64 4.39 5.49
N MET A 20 1.90 5.12 4.65
CA MET A 20 2.45 6.09 3.70
C MET A 20 3.18 7.23 4.42
N MET A 21 2.62 7.78 5.50
CA MET A 21 3.30 8.78 6.33
C MET A 21 4.61 8.25 6.92
N ALA A 22 4.63 7.01 7.40
CA ALA A 22 5.86 6.39 7.88
C ALA A 22 6.91 6.19 6.77
N LEU A 23 6.48 5.96 5.53
CA LEU A 23 7.35 5.91 4.35
C LEU A 23 7.91 7.29 4.01
N ALA A 24 7.05 8.31 3.92
CA ALA A 24 7.45 9.69 3.65
C ALA A 24 8.44 10.21 4.71
N ALA A 25 8.16 9.98 5.99
CA ALA A 25 9.06 10.33 7.09
C ALA A 25 10.43 9.65 6.95
N SER A 26 10.48 8.39 6.50
CA SER A 26 11.74 7.67 6.31
C SER A 26 12.60 8.21 5.16
N HIS A 27 12.00 8.95 4.23
CA HIS A 27 12.69 9.60 3.12
C HIS A 27 12.86 11.12 3.32
N GLY A 28 12.41 11.68 4.46
CA GLY A 28 12.54 13.11 4.74
C GLY A 28 11.50 14.00 4.04
N HIS A 29 10.39 13.44 3.57
CA HIS A 29 9.35 14.14 2.81
C HIS A 29 8.00 14.24 3.57
N ALA A 30 7.99 14.03 4.89
CA ALA A 30 6.74 14.06 5.67
C ALA A 30 6.01 15.41 5.57
N ASP A 31 6.75 16.52 5.51
CA ASP A 31 6.18 17.88 5.44
C ASP A 31 5.58 18.21 4.06
N GLU A 32 5.83 17.39 3.04
CA GLU A 32 5.27 17.53 1.70
C GLU A 32 3.93 16.81 1.54
N VAL A 33 3.54 15.99 2.52
CA VAL A 33 2.33 15.17 2.44
C VAL A 33 1.10 16.04 2.66
N THR A 34 0.28 16.12 1.62
CA THR A 34 -1.04 16.77 1.66
C THR A 34 -2.21 15.79 1.68
N ALA A 35 -1.94 14.51 1.40
CA ALA A 35 -2.95 13.46 1.39
C ALA A 35 -3.53 13.26 2.80
N VAL A 36 -4.82 12.90 2.87
CA VAL A 36 -5.49 12.47 4.10
C VAL A 36 -6.10 11.08 3.91
N ALA A 37 -6.48 10.40 5.00
CA ALA A 37 -7.07 9.07 4.97
C ALA A 37 -8.27 8.95 4.01
N ALA A 38 -9.11 9.98 3.93
CA ALA A 38 -10.27 10.03 3.02
C ALA A 38 -9.88 10.01 1.52
N ASP A 39 -8.65 10.42 1.17
CA ASP A 39 -8.17 10.36 -0.21
C ASP A 39 -7.89 8.93 -0.63
N PHE A 40 -7.38 8.09 0.28
CA PHE A 40 -7.16 6.67 0.04
C PHE A 40 -8.49 5.94 -0.18
N GLU A 41 -9.49 6.20 0.66
CA GLU A 41 -10.84 5.63 0.50
C GLU A 41 -11.43 5.96 -0.88
N ARG A 42 -11.35 7.24 -1.26
CA ARG A 42 -11.88 7.71 -2.55
C ARG A 42 -11.12 7.12 -3.74
N ALA A 43 -9.80 7.04 -3.64
CA ALA A 43 -8.96 6.51 -4.71
C ALA A 43 -9.15 5.00 -4.91
N LEU A 44 -9.28 4.22 -3.83
CA LEU A 44 -9.36 2.76 -3.88
C LEU A 44 -10.76 2.23 -4.18
N PHE A 45 -11.81 2.90 -3.68
CA PHE A 45 -13.17 2.37 -3.73
C PHE A 45 -14.13 3.22 -4.58
N GLY A 46 -13.62 4.21 -5.30
CA GLY A 46 -14.38 4.96 -6.28
C GLY A 46 -14.78 4.13 -7.51
N PRO A 47 -15.86 4.50 -8.23
CA PRO A 47 -16.45 3.71 -9.31
C PRO A 47 -15.53 3.50 -10.54
N GLN A 48 -14.49 4.31 -10.68
CA GLN A 48 -13.50 4.22 -11.76
C GLN A 48 -12.09 4.00 -11.22
N SER A 49 -11.97 3.34 -10.06
CA SER A 49 -10.66 3.12 -9.46
C SER A 49 -9.74 2.33 -10.41
N ILE A 50 -8.55 2.90 -10.60
CA ILE A 50 -7.41 2.24 -11.23
C ILE A 50 -6.40 1.77 -10.19
N SER A 51 -6.66 2.05 -8.92
CA SER A 51 -5.73 1.82 -7.82
C SER A 51 -6.17 0.65 -6.97
N GLY A 52 -5.20 -0.03 -6.36
CA GLY A 52 -5.45 -1.07 -5.39
C GLY A 52 -4.43 -1.01 -4.27
N ALA A 53 -4.76 -1.61 -3.14
CA ALA A 53 -3.84 -1.71 -2.03
C ALA A 53 -3.91 -3.09 -1.37
N LEU A 54 -2.77 -3.56 -0.90
CA LEU A 54 -2.66 -4.70 0.00
C LEU A 54 -2.30 -4.19 1.40
N LEU A 55 -2.92 -4.79 2.42
CA LEU A 55 -2.59 -4.57 3.82
C LEU A 55 -2.03 -5.87 4.40
N ALA A 56 -0.88 -5.77 5.05
CA ALA A 56 -0.29 -6.83 5.83
C ALA A 56 -0.59 -6.63 7.31
N GLU A 57 -1.01 -7.68 7.98
CA GLU A 57 -1.25 -7.70 9.42
C GLU A 57 -0.28 -8.70 10.07
N LEU A 58 0.38 -8.29 11.15
CA LEU A 58 1.19 -9.18 11.97
C LEU A 58 0.55 -9.30 13.35
N ASP A 59 0.17 -10.54 13.70
CA ASP A 59 -0.55 -10.85 14.93
C ASP A 59 -1.83 -9.99 15.09
N GLY A 60 -2.52 -9.73 13.97
CA GLY A 60 -3.77 -8.95 13.91
C GLY A 60 -3.59 -7.44 13.86
N ALA A 61 -2.37 -6.92 13.99
CA ALA A 61 -2.08 -5.49 13.89
C ALA A 61 -1.62 -5.09 12.47
N PRO A 62 -2.13 -3.98 11.89
CA PRO A 62 -1.62 -3.46 10.63
C PRO A 62 -0.11 -3.20 10.70
N ALA A 63 0.65 -3.82 9.80
CA ALA A 63 2.11 -3.86 9.85
C ALA A 63 2.79 -3.23 8.63
N GLY A 64 2.12 -3.23 7.47
CA GLY A 64 2.62 -2.61 6.25
C GLY A 64 1.60 -2.66 5.11
N SER A 65 1.87 -1.93 4.04
CA SER A 65 1.01 -1.87 2.87
C SER A 65 1.79 -1.88 1.56
N ALA A 66 1.11 -2.26 0.49
CA ALA A 66 1.56 -2.03 -0.89
C ALA A 66 0.44 -1.32 -1.65
N LEU A 67 0.68 -0.08 -2.09
CA LEU A 67 -0.24 0.72 -2.90
C LEU A 67 0.21 0.66 -4.36
N TRP A 68 -0.73 0.40 -5.26
CA TRP A 68 -0.42 0.27 -6.69
C TRP A 68 -1.55 0.86 -7.53
N HIS A 69 -1.25 1.10 -8.80
CA HIS A 69 -2.27 1.46 -9.78
C HIS A 69 -1.99 0.84 -11.15
N ARG A 70 -3.04 0.70 -11.96
CA ARG A 70 -2.92 0.35 -13.37
C ARG A 70 -2.31 1.53 -14.14
N SER A 71 -1.50 1.22 -15.15
CA SER A 71 -0.82 2.18 -16.01
C SER A 71 -0.65 1.58 -17.41
N PHE A 72 -0.26 2.39 -18.39
CA PHE A 72 -0.02 1.93 -19.76
C PHE A 72 1.47 2.05 -20.11
N SER A 73 2.07 0.97 -20.59
CA SER A 73 3.45 1.00 -21.08
C SER A 73 3.46 1.22 -22.60
N SER A 74 3.88 2.40 -23.05
CA SER A 74 4.00 2.72 -24.48
C SER A 74 5.00 1.82 -25.20
N PHE A 75 6.02 1.30 -24.50
CA PHE A 75 7.04 0.44 -25.07
C PHE A 75 6.57 -1.01 -25.21
N ARG A 76 5.62 -1.44 -24.36
CA ARG A 76 5.04 -2.80 -24.39
C ARG A 76 3.67 -2.85 -25.05
N GLY A 77 3.06 -1.70 -25.32
CA GLY A 77 1.73 -1.59 -25.93
C GLY A 77 0.61 -2.21 -25.10
N ARG A 78 0.77 -2.31 -23.77
CA ARG A 78 -0.22 -2.98 -22.90
C ARG A 78 -0.31 -2.33 -21.52
N GLU A 79 -1.43 -2.62 -20.85
CA GLU A 79 -1.61 -2.29 -19.45
C GLU A 79 -0.55 -2.99 -18.58
N VAL A 80 -0.06 -2.28 -17.58
CA VAL A 80 0.90 -2.74 -16.58
C VAL A 80 0.43 -2.27 -15.21
N MET A 81 0.96 -2.88 -14.16
CA MET A 81 0.80 -2.40 -12.80
C MET A 81 2.04 -1.59 -12.40
N PHE A 82 1.82 -0.43 -11.79
CA PHE A 82 2.87 0.36 -11.15
C PHE A 82 2.70 0.24 -9.63
N LEU A 83 3.76 -0.19 -8.94
CA LEU A 83 3.83 -0.20 -7.49
C LEU A 83 4.26 1.20 -7.05
N GLU A 84 3.30 1.95 -6.51
CA GLU A 84 3.50 3.33 -6.05
C GLU A 84 4.28 3.33 -4.75
N ASP A 85 3.73 2.69 -3.71
CA ASP A 85 4.35 2.64 -2.38
C ASP A 85 4.45 1.21 -1.88
N LEU A 86 5.58 0.87 -1.27
CA LEU A 86 5.76 -0.31 -0.44
C LEU A 86 6.29 0.12 0.93
N SER A 87 5.48 -0.06 1.96
CA SER A 87 5.78 0.46 3.30
C SER A 87 5.63 -0.62 4.37
N VAL A 88 6.51 -0.57 5.36
CA VAL A 88 6.43 -1.40 6.57
C VAL A 88 6.73 -0.50 7.76
N LEU A 89 5.79 -0.47 8.70
CA LEU A 89 5.92 0.32 9.92
C LEU A 89 7.20 -0.09 10.67
N PRO A 90 7.96 0.86 11.25
CA PRO A 90 9.27 0.58 11.84
C PRO A 90 9.30 -0.60 12.82
N ALA A 91 8.28 -0.73 13.68
CA ALA A 91 8.15 -1.80 14.67
C ALA A 91 8.04 -3.23 14.06
N PHE A 92 7.64 -3.32 12.79
CA PHE A 92 7.38 -4.59 12.09
C PHE A 92 8.46 -4.93 11.03
N ARG A 93 9.49 -4.08 10.89
CA ARG A 93 10.59 -4.31 9.95
C ARG A 93 11.41 -5.53 10.34
N ARG A 94 12.05 -6.15 9.34
CA ARG A 94 12.85 -7.38 9.48
C ARG A 94 12.06 -8.61 9.98
N ARG A 95 10.73 -8.58 9.93
CA ARG A 95 9.82 -9.70 10.27
C ARG A 95 9.19 -10.39 9.06
N GLY A 96 9.66 -10.09 7.85
CA GLY A 96 9.17 -10.70 6.61
C GLY A 96 7.96 -10.01 5.96
N VAL A 97 7.40 -8.96 6.57
CA VAL A 97 6.20 -8.24 6.09
C VAL A 97 6.33 -7.76 4.64
N GLY A 98 7.38 -7.00 4.32
CA GLY A 98 7.58 -6.48 2.95
C GLY A 98 7.71 -7.58 1.90
N ARG A 99 8.33 -8.72 2.26
CA ARG A 99 8.42 -9.88 1.36
C ARG A 99 7.06 -10.54 1.14
N ALA A 100 6.23 -10.62 2.17
CA ALA A 100 4.88 -11.15 2.05
C ALA A 100 4.00 -10.25 1.16
N LEU A 101 4.10 -8.93 1.32
CA LEU A 101 3.42 -7.95 0.47
C LEU A 101 3.82 -8.10 -1.00
N LEU A 102 5.12 -8.16 -1.32
CA LEU A 102 5.58 -8.35 -2.70
C LEU A 102 5.14 -9.69 -3.30
N ARG A 103 5.14 -10.78 -2.53
CA ARG A 103 4.65 -12.08 -3.00
C ARG A 103 3.15 -12.06 -3.30
N ALA A 104 2.36 -11.40 -2.45
CA ALA A 104 0.92 -11.26 -2.65
C ALA A 104 0.59 -10.32 -3.82
N LEU A 105 1.41 -9.28 -4.04
CA LEU A 105 1.26 -8.36 -5.16
C LEU A 105 1.54 -9.03 -6.51
N ALA A 106 2.53 -9.94 -6.56
CA ALA A 106 2.91 -10.63 -7.80
C ALA A 106 1.82 -11.54 -8.40
N VAL A 107 0.75 -11.81 -7.65
CA VAL A 107 -0.39 -12.64 -8.08
C VAL A 107 -1.71 -11.86 -8.13
N GLN A 108 -1.66 -10.52 -8.06
CA GLN A 108 -2.81 -9.65 -8.32
C GLN A 108 -3.17 -9.62 -9.80
#